data_AF-A0A2G5UR44-F1
#
_entry.id   AF-A0A2G5UR44-F1
#
_cell.length_a   1.000
_cell.length_b   1.000
_cell.length_c   1.000
_cell.angle_alpha   90.00
_cell.angle_beta   90.00
_cell.angle_gamma   90.00
#
_symmetry.space_group_name_H-M   'P 1'
#
loop_
_entity.id
_entity.type
_entity.pdbx_description
1 polymer ?
#
loop_
_entity_poly.entity_id
_entity_poly.type
_entity_poly.pdbx_seq_one_letter_code
_entity_poly.pdbx_strand_id
1 'polypeptide(L)'
;MPLIVDTELYHIEKIAENKIDKNTILYKIQWVGYPKEYDSEEAEWRMTCDEKLIEFSLSKLGKNRYIHKLEPILSNYQKFRDDTKIIKDFIDPVSTLALSTFQCGSVKFVDQDTVSSRFLLLEYLRDSKQQYLLHSAFIPPDDVIDKDEMRYARELQARMEVFSEHPLVKIIIPLKIENVFYSPPPLSNLIFEPVTVWMRDNAYGCEHVFVSKSDDVGFNGTTPFLDSEYLDSMEAYEKDPKWFHTFEANENRKFYKGMKRIDYQQDPRFHCNLELKPEFGRGWVLRASHVIPKETPIMMMAGVIGPWKCAHDSLIWSGERIAFSSFIEIPGTGMCLDRRRYHDFTKYIPHSCAPTCSVRLVNSGNKCPDLVVYSLTDINASNEFLISIDYYQGFRKYVNRYFSTNRHPDGKIFHLYENKIDFVHCQCLEEEKCRTVLYIDKSLKARDPSVGKKEKLENLDPKFEFRGMSVVTDTKKIWKIQKGVFVK
;
A
#
# COMPACT_ATOMS: atom_id res chain seq x y z
N MET A 1 29.07 -24.83 19.78
CA MET A 1 28.80 -23.46 20.28
C MET A 1 28.38 -22.63 19.10
N PRO A 2 27.17 -22.04 19.08
CA PRO A 2 26.86 -21.05 18.06
C PRO A 2 27.69 -19.79 18.36
N LEU A 3 28.41 -19.29 17.36
CA LEU A 3 28.97 -17.95 17.41
C LEU A 3 27.79 -16.98 17.55
N ILE A 4 27.61 -16.47 18.76
CA ILE A 4 26.91 -15.21 18.98
C ILE A 4 27.83 -14.17 18.37
N VAL A 5 27.54 -13.74 17.15
CA VAL A 5 28.17 -12.55 16.59
C VAL A 5 27.41 -11.38 17.23
N ASP A 6 28.08 -10.65 18.11
CA ASP A 6 27.62 -9.37 18.64
C ASP A 6 27.45 -8.39 17.47
N THR A 7 26.27 -8.40 16.85
CA THR A 7 25.81 -7.28 16.03
C THR A 7 25.25 -6.24 16.98
N GLU A 8 26.10 -5.37 17.51
CA GLU A 8 25.64 -4.18 18.23
C GLU A 8 24.77 -3.34 17.28
N LEU A 9 23.45 -3.33 17.51
CA LEU A 9 22.54 -2.41 16.87
C LEU A 9 22.74 -1.03 17.52
N TYR A 10 23.52 -0.17 16.87
CA TYR A 10 23.67 1.20 17.34
C TYR A 10 22.36 1.98 17.17
N HIS A 11 21.91 2.60 18.25
CA HIS A 11 20.72 3.43 18.25
C HIS A 11 21.04 4.84 17.75
N ILE A 12 20.23 5.31 16.80
CA ILE A 12 20.32 6.65 16.25
C ILE A 12 19.57 7.60 17.18
N GLU A 13 20.27 8.59 17.73
CA GLU A 13 19.66 9.62 18.56
C GLU A 13 18.88 10.60 17.67
N LYS A 14 19.56 11.11 16.64
CA LYS A 14 19.03 12.15 15.76
C LYS A 14 19.74 12.16 14.41
N ILE A 15 19.01 12.58 13.38
CA ILE A 15 19.59 12.95 12.08
C ILE A 15 19.83 14.46 12.05
N ALA A 16 21.08 14.88 11.87
CA ALA A 16 21.49 16.28 11.94
C ALA A 16 21.30 17.00 10.59
N GLU A 17 21.74 16.37 9.51
CA GLU A 17 21.69 16.91 8.15
C GLU A 17 21.65 15.79 7.12
N ASN A 18 21.32 16.15 5.88
CA ASN A 18 21.45 15.28 4.72
C ASN A 18 22.38 15.92 3.69
N LYS A 19 22.97 15.11 2.82
CA LYS A 19 23.68 15.54 1.61
C LYS A 19 23.44 14.54 0.49
N ILE A 20 23.75 14.95 -0.73
CA ILE A 20 23.68 14.08 -1.90
C ILE A 20 25.12 13.81 -2.33
N ASP A 21 25.47 12.53 -2.39
CA ASP A 21 26.67 12.07 -3.07
C ASP A 21 26.26 11.23 -4.29
N LYS A 22 26.54 11.75 -5.49
CA LYS A 22 26.08 11.22 -6.77
C LYS A 22 24.55 11.07 -6.78
N ASN A 23 24.04 9.86 -6.60
CA ASN A 23 22.61 9.51 -6.66
C ASN A 23 22.10 8.98 -5.31
N THR A 24 22.94 9.05 -4.28
CA THR A 24 22.69 8.54 -2.94
C THR A 24 22.48 9.68 -1.96
N ILE A 25 21.39 9.61 -1.18
CA ILE A 25 21.13 10.50 -0.05
C ILE A 25 21.86 9.92 1.17
N LEU A 26 22.79 10.71 1.69
CA LEU A 26 23.54 10.41 2.90
C LEU A 26 22.99 11.27 4.04
N TYR A 27 22.78 10.67 5.20
CA TYR A 27 22.36 11.32 6.42
C TYR A 27 23.50 11.34 7.42
N LYS A 28 23.73 12.50 8.03
CA LYS A 28 24.62 12.63 9.17
C LYS A 28 23.88 12.24 10.44
N ILE A 29 24.36 11.19 11.08
CA ILE A 29 23.77 10.55 12.24
C ILE A 29 24.51 10.97 13.50
N GLN A 30 23.74 11.38 14.51
CA GLN A 30 24.19 11.47 15.89
C GLN A 30 23.79 10.17 16.62
N TRP A 31 24.75 9.51 17.25
CA TRP A 31 24.58 8.22 17.91
C TRP A 31 24.24 8.39 19.40
N VAL A 32 23.33 7.56 19.92
CA VAL A 32 22.94 7.60 21.33
C VAL A 32 24.15 7.36 22.23
N GLY A 33 24.43 8.30 23.13
CA GLY A 33 25.50 8.20 24.13
C GLY A 33 26.89 8.60 23.63
N TYR A 34 27.01 9.06 22.37
CA TYR A 34 28.29 9.51 21.80
C TYR A 34 28.28 11.02 21.54
N PRO A 35 29.41 11.72 21.74
CA PRO A 35 29.52 13.13 21.40
C PRO A 35 29.57 13.31 19.87
N LYS A 36 29.28 14.53 19.40
CA LYS A 36 29.18 14.90 17.96
C LYS A 36 30.43 14.58 17.12
N GLU A 37 31.57 14.39 17.77
CA GLU A 37 32.82 13.99 17.11
C GLU A 37 32.75 12.58 16.50
N TYR A 38 31.81 11.75 16.97
CA TYR A 38 31.53 10.41 16.47
C TYR A 38 30.36 10.39 15.48
N ASP A 39 29.81 11.55 15.11
CA ASP A 39 28.79 11.62 14.07
C ASP A 39 29.32 10.98 12.79
N SER A 40 28.54 10.08 12.20
CA SER A 40 28.90 9.39 10.96
C SER A 40 27.90 9.71 9.86
N GLU A 41 28.29 9.46 8.61
CA GLU A 41 27.42 9.59 7.46
C GLU A 41 27.01 8.21 6.97
N GLU A 42 25.70 7.97 6.90
CA GLU A 42 25.16 6.71 6.41
C GLU A 42 24.14 6.95 5.31
N ALA A 43 24.13 6.05 4.34
CA ALA A 43 23.10 6.06 3.32
C ALA A 43 21.77 5.58 3.91
N GLU A 44 20.67 6.20 3.47
CA GLU A 44 19.32 5.84 3.92
C GLU A 44 19.07 4.34 3.94
N TRP A 45 19.49 3.65 2.86
CA TRP A 45 19.24 2.24 2.65
C TRP A 45 19.93 1.36 3.72
N ARG A 46 20.99 1.83 4.40
CA ARG A 46 21.65 1.14 5.52
C ARG A 46 21.01 1.39 6.89
N MET A 47 20.14 2.37 7.01
CA MET A 47 19.57 2.82 8.28
C MET A 47 18.22 2.15 8.56
N THR A 48 17.96 1.64 9.76
CA THR A 48 16.62 1.14 10.13
C THR A 48 16.05 2.03 11.23
N CYS A 49 15.67 3.25 10.88
CA CYS A 49 15.26 4.29 11.84
C CYS A 49 14.17 5.21 11.26
N ASP A 50 13.07 4.62 10.79
CA ASP A 50 12.01 5.34 10.07
C ASP A 50 11.44 6.51 10.90
N GLU A 51 11.31 6.34 12.22
CA GLU A 51 10.90 7.40 13.15
C GLU A 51 11.82 8.62 13.08
N LYS A 52 13.15 8.40 13.07
CA LYS A 52 14.15 9.48 13.00
C LYS A 52 14.19 10.13 11.62
N LEU A 53 13.95 9.38 10.57
CA LEU A 53 13.78 9.91 9.21
C LEU A 53 12.53 10.79 9.10
N ILE A 54 11.43 10.40 9.75
CA ILE A 54 10.20 11.20 9.81
C ILE A 54 10.42 12.47 10.61
N GLU A 55 10.98 12.39 11.82
CA GLU A 55 11.31 13.56 12.65
C GLU A 55 12.18 14.58 11.88
N PHE A 56 13.21 14.09 11.17
CA PHE A 56 14.05 14.92 10.32
C PHE A 56 13.26 15.56 9.17
N SER A 57 12.44 14.78 8.47
CA SER A 57 11.62 15.26 7.35
C SER A 57 10.65 16.37 7.79
N LEU A 58 10.01 16.21 8.95
CA LEU A 58 9.12 17.22 9.54
C LEU A 58 9.87 18.51 9.86
N SER A 59 11.12 18.42 10.33
CA SER A 59 11.95 19.60 10.62
C SER A 59 12.28 20.43 9.37
N LYS A 60 12.28 19.81 8.18
CA LYS A 60 12.60 20.45 6.89
C LYS A 60 11.39 21.11 6.23
N LEU A 61 10.24 20.44 6.22
CA LEU A 61 9.09 20.89 5.43
C LEU A 61 8.40 22.15 5.98
N GLY A 62 8.50 22.39 7.28
CA GLY A 62 7.82 23.51 7.95
C GLY A 62 6.30 23.37 7.93
N LYS A 63 5.62 23.87 8.97
CA LYS A 63 4.15 23.77 9.08
C LYS A 63 3.49 24.54 7.90
N ASN A 64 2.59 23.88 7.17
CA ASN A 64 1.73 24.39 6.08
C ASN A 64 2.39 24.84 4.76
N ARG A 65 3.67 25.22 4.75
CA ARG A 65 4.30 25.80 3.55
C ARG A 65 4.54 24.80 2.43
N TYR A 66 4.68 23.52 2.76
CA TYR A 66 5.05 22.52 1.77
C TYR A 66 3.86 22.08 0.90
N ILE A 67 2.63 22.10 1.44
CA ILE A 67 1.41 21.69 0.72
C ILE A 67 1.22 22.51 -0.56
N HIS A 68 1.35 23.85 -0.47
CA HIS A 68 1.23 24.74 -1.62
C HIS A 68 2.35 24.55 -2.68
N LYS A 69 3.46 23.92 -2.31
CA LYS A 69 4.58 23.62 -3.22
C LYS A 69 4.46 22.25 -3.88
N LEU A 70 3.62 21.34 -3.35
CA LEU A 70 3.49 19.97 -3.86
C LEU A 70 3.06 19.97 -5.33
N GLU A 71 1.93 20.59 -5.64
CA GLU A 71 1.36 20.53 -7.00
C GLU A 71 2.30 21.13 -8.07
N PRO A 72 2.90 22.34 -7.88
CA PRO A 72 3.88 22.87 -8.82
C PRO A 72 5.11 21.97 -9.01
N ILE A 73 5.60 21.35 -7.91
CA ILE A 73 6.76 20.46 -7.95
C ILE A 73 6.42 19.15 -8.64
N LEU A 74 5.29 18.52 -8.32
CA LEU A 74 4.85 17.28 -8.98
C LEU A 74 4.57 17.49 -10.48
N SER A 75 4.01 18.64 -10.85
CA SER A 75 3.79 18.99 -12.26
C SER A 75 5.10 19.20 -13.04
N ASN A 76 6.21 19.51 -12.36
CA ASN A 76 7.49 19.84 -12.99
C ASN A 76 8.68 19.06 -12.42
N TYR A 77 8.46 17.88 -11.81
CA TYR A 77 9.49 17.22 -10.98
C TYR A 77 10.78 16.95 -11.76
N GLN A 78 10.68 16.70 -13.06
CA GLN A 78 11.82 16.44 -13.94
C GLN A 78 12.82 17.61 -13.97
N LYS A 79 12.37 18.86 -13.83
CA LYS A 79 13.23 20.05 -13.79
C LYS A 79 14.08 20.13 -12.53
N PHE A 80 13.69 19.42 -11.47
CA PHE A 80 14.34 19.45 -10.17
C PHE A 80 15.29 18.27 -9.95
N ARG A 81 15.51 17.42 -10.96
CA ARG A 81 16.37 16.22 -10.87
C ARG A 81 17.81 16.53 -10.46
N ASP A 82 18.31 17.71 -10.83
CA ASP A 82 19.68 18.13 -10.53
C ASP A 82 19.73 19.24 -9.46
N ASP A 83 18.58 19.69 -8.94
CA ASP A 83 18.52 20.73 -7.91
C ASP A 83 18.73 20.12 -6.52
N THR A 84 20.00 20.07 -6.10
CA THR A 84 20.39 19.50 -4.81
C THR A 84 19.67 20.13 -3.62
N LYS A 85 19.34 21.43 -3.69
CA LYS A 85 18.66 22.12 -2.59
C LYS A 85 17.21 21.67 -2.49
N ILE A 86 16.49 21.68 -3.62
CA ILE A 86 15.09 21.21 -3.66
C ILE A 86 15.00 19.73 -3.30
N ILE A 87 15.97 18.91 -3.74
CA ILE A 87 15.99 17.50 -3.40
C ILE A 87 16.09 17.31 -1.88
N LYS A 88 17.09 17.95 -1.26
CA LYS A 88 17.36 17.80 0.18
C LYS A 88 16.29 18.39 1.08
N ASP A 89 15.77 19.58 0.73
CA ASP A 89 14.90 20.35 1.61
C ASP A 89 13.41 20.10 1.34
N PHE A 90 13.06 19.41 0.24
CA PHE A 90 11.68 19.15 -0.13
C PHE A 90 11.42 17.71 -0.59
N ILE A 91 12.03 17.27 -1.69
CA ILE A 91 11.68 15.99 -2.35
C ILE A 91 11.97 14.81 -1.44
N ASP A 92 13.16 14.76 -0.84
CA ASP A 92 13.54 13.72 0.12
C ASP A 92 12.57 13.70 1.32
N PRO A 93 12.35 14.81 2.05
CA PRO A 93 11.37 14.86 3.13
C PRO A 93 9.94 14.40 2.76
N VAL A 94 9.33 14.93 1.67
CA VAL A 94 7.94 14.55 1.33
C VAL A 94 7.85 13.11 0.88
N SER A 95 8.85 12.61 0.16
CA SER A 95 8.85 11.22 -0.27
C SER A 95 9.06 10.28 0.91
N THR A 96 9.85 10.64 1.91
CA THR A 96 10.06 9.84 3.13
C THR A 96 8.77 9.66 3.91
N LEU A 97 7.98 10.72 4.02
CA LEU A 97 6.65 10.66 4.65
C LEU A 97 5.67 9.81 3.86
N ALA A 98 5.71 9.84 2.53
CA ALA A 98 4.89 8.94 1.73
C ALA A 98 5.36 7.48 1.89
N LEU A 99 6.66 7.22 1.93
CA LEU A 99 7.22 5.87 2.00
C LEU A 99 6.85 5.12 3.26
N SER A 100 6.77 5.79 4.40
CA SER A 100 6.34 5.17 5.66
C SER A 100 4.92 4.59 5.59
N THR A 101 4.11 5.00 4.61
CA THR A 101 2.74 4.51 4.40
C THR A 101 2.65 3.35 3.41
N PHE A 102 3.70 3.06 2.63
CA PHE A 102 3.68 1.98 1.64
C PHE A 102 3.72 0.62 2.33
N GLN A 103 2.76 -0.26 1.99
CA GLN A 103 2.55 -1.53 2.69
C GLN A 103 2.55 -1.35 4.22
N CYS A 104 1.99 -0.24 4.69
CA CYS A 104 1.83 0.07 6.10
C CYS A 104 3.15 0.05 6.92
N GLY A 105 4.27 0.46 6.31
CA GLY A 105 5.59 0.45 6.97
C GLY A 105 6.06 -0.93 7.44
N SER A 106 5.46 -2.01 6.91
CA SER A 106 5.81 -3.38 7.28
C SER A 106 7.01 -3.94 6.50
N VAL A 107 7.49 -3.18 5.51
CA VAL A 107 8.68 -3.49 4.73
C VAL A 107 9.44 -2.22 4.38
N LYS A 108 10.74 -2.37 4.15
CA LYS A 108 11.60 -1.34 3.58
C LYS A 108 12.16 -1.81 2.24
N PHE A 109 12.01 -0.98 1.22
CA PHE A 109 12.68 -1.15 -0.06
C PHE A 109 14.09 -0.59 0.05
N VAL A 110 15.09 -1.46 -0.07
CA VAL A 110 16.51 -1.10 0.04
C VAL A 110 17.05 -0.94 -1.38
N ASP A 111 17.00 0.30 -1.86
CA ASP A 111 17.45 0.70 -3.20
C ASP A 111 18.76 1.49 -3.11
N GLN A 112 19.78 1.12 -3.88
CA GLN A 112 21.06 1.85 -3.91
C GLN A 112 20.94 3.26 -4.56
N ASP A 113 19.96 3.44 -5.45
CA ASP A 113 19.73 4.63 -6.27
C ASP A 113 18.65 5.55 -5.64
N THR A 114 18.94 6.11 -4.46
CA THR A 114 17.90 6.73 -3.63
C THR A 114 17.25 7.97 -4.25
N VAL A 115 18.00 8.85 -4.94
CA VAL A 115 17.44 10.07 -5.53
C VAL A 115 16.53 9.73 -6.71
N SER A 116 17.01 8.92 -7.67
CA SER A 116 16.16 8.52 -8.80
C SER A 116 14.94 7.72 -8.33
N SER A 117 15.11 6.88 -7.30
CA SER A 117 13.99 6.16 -6.68
C SER A 117 12.96 7.10 -6.03
N ARG A 118 13.36 8.25 -5.49
CA ARG A 118 12.41 9.27 -5.01
C ARG A 118 11.60 9.87 -6.17
N PHE A 119 12.25 10.17 -7.28
CA PHE A 119 11.55 10.72 -8.45
C PHE A 119 10.60 9.72 -9.12
N LEU A 120 10.98 8.45 -9.21
CA LEU A 120 10.08 7.39 -9.68
C LEU A 120 8.83 7.26 -8.80
N LEU A 121 9.00 7.40 -7.47
CA LEU A 121 7.87 7.44 -6.55
C LEU A 121 6.95 8.63 -6.83
N LEU A 122 7.49 9.84 -6.97
CA LEU A 122 6.69 11.05 -7.22
C LEU A 122 5.91 10.95 -8.54
N GLU A 123 6.55 10.44 -9.59
CA GLU A 123 5.93 10.17 -10.89
C GLU A 123 4.74 9.22 -10.75
N TYR A 124 4.94 8.09 -10.05
CA TYR A 124 3.87 7.15 -9.77
C TYR A 124 2.69 7.77 -9.00
N LEU A 125 2.99 8.51 -7.92
CA LEU A 125 1.95 9.10 -7.07
C LEU A 125 1.10 10.12 -7.85
N ARG A 126 1.72 10.89 -8.74
CA ARG A 126 1.02 11.79 -9.66
C ARG A 126 0.15 11.00 -10.65
N ASP A 127 0.74 10.07 -11.38
CA ASP A 127 0.07 9.38 -12.50
C ASP A 127 -1.06 8.46 -12.03
N SER A 128 -0.93 7.93 -10.81
CA SER A 128 -1.92 7.05 -10.19
C SER A 128 -2.95 7.81 -9.34
N LYS A 129 -2.87 9.15 -9.28
CA LYS A 129 -3.70 10.00 -8.41
C LYS A 129 -3.65 9.60 -6.93
N GLN A 130 -2.46 9.25 -6.45
CA GLN A 130 -2.17 8.91 -5.05
C GLN A 130 -1.36 10.02 -4.33
N GLN A 131 -1.33 11.23 -4.89
CA GLN A 131 -0.60 12.36 -4.29
C GLN A 131 -0.98 12.66 -2.84
N TYR A 132 -2.19 12.29 -2.38
CA TYR A 132 -2.63 12.44 -0.99
C TYR A 132 -1.66 11.83 0.04
N LEU A 133 -0.88 10.82 -0.34
CA LEU A 133 0.15 10.23 0.52
C LEU A 133 1.27 11.23 0.87
N LEU A 134 1.55 12.20 -0.01
CA LEU A 134 2.53 13.27 0.21
C LEU A 134 2.02 14.35 1.16
N HIS A 135 0.72 14.37 1.47
CA HIS A 135 0.10 15.34 2.39
C HIS A 135 0.14 14.85 3.85
N SER A 136 0.98 13.86 4.16
CA SER A 136 1.10 13.26 5.50
C SER A 136 2.19 13.93 6.34
N ALA A 137 1.93 15.07 6.97
CA ALA A 137 2.95 15.76 7.79
C ALA A 137 2.40 16.67 8.90
N PHE A 138 1.39 17.48 8.59
CA PHE A 138 0.88 18.53 9.48
C PHE A 138 -0.48 18.14 10.05
N ILE A 139 -0.72 18.42 11.33
CA ILE A 139 -2.01 18.16 11.98
C ILE A 139 -2.94 19.35 11.72
N PRO A 140 -4.08 19.17 11.01
CA PRO A 140 -5.03 20.25 10.80
C PRO A 140 -5.61 20.79 12.12
N PRO A 141 -6.13 22.03 12.13
CA PRO A 141 -6.92 22.53 13.26
C PRO A 141 -8.12 21.61 13.58
N ASP A 142 -8.50 21.52 14.86
CA ASP A 142 -9.56 20.61 15.34
C ASP A 142 -10.90 20.86 14.64
N ASP A 143 -11.26 22.12 14.35
CA ASP A 143 -12.49 22.47 13.64
C ASP A 143 -12.53 21.96 12.19
N VAL A 144 -11.36 21.90 11.54
CA VAL A 144 -11.21 21.28 10.22
C VAL A 144 -11.35 19.76 10.34
N ILE A 145 -10.72 19.15 11.35
CA ILE A 145 -10.81 17.70 11.59
C ILE A 145 -12.27 17.29 11.81
N ASP A 146 -12.97 17.93 12.75
CA ASP A 146 -14.35 17.56 13.10
C ASP A 146 -15.28 17.67 11.90
N LYS A 147 -15.23 18.80 11.18
CA LYS A 147 -16.07 19.04 10.00
C LYS A 147 -15.81 18.02 8.89
N ASP A 148 -14.55 17.82 8.55
CA ASP A 148 -14.15 16.98 7.42
C ASP A 148 -14.34 15.49 7.76
N GLU A 149 -14.14 15.09 9.02
CA GLU A 149 -14.38 13.72 9.49
C GLU A 149 -15.85 13.35 9.37
N MET A 150 -16.75 14.22 9.86
CA MET A 150 -18.18 13.99 9.77
C MET A 150 -18.63 13.83 8.31
N ARG A 151 -18.14 14.70 7.42
CA ARG A 151 -18.45 14.60 5.98
C ARG A 151 -17.92 13.30 5.39
N TYR A 152 -16.64 13.00 5.60
CA TYR A 152 -16.00 11.81 5.06
C TYR A 152 -16.70 10.53 5.53
N ALA A 153 -17.02 10.43 6.82
CA ALA A 153 -17.69 9.27 7.39
C ALA A 153 -19.09 9.07 6.78
N ARG A 154 -19.85 10.15 6.60
CA ARG A 154 -21.17 10.10 5.96
C ARG A 154 -21.09 9.64 4.50
N GLU A 155 -20.15 10.19 3.74
CA GLU A 155 -19.97 9.83 2.33
C GLU A 155 -19.47 8.39 2.16
N LEU A 156 -18.54 7.95 3.01
CA LEU A 156 -18.10 6.55 3.06
C LEU A 156 -19.28 5.63 3.37
N GLN A 157 -20.06 5.94 4.40
CA GLN A 157 -21.25 5.16 4.77
C GLN A 157 -22.22 5.04 3.59
N ALA A 158 -22.51 6.14 2.89
CA ALA A 158 -23.38 6.12 1.71
C ALA A 158 -22.84 5.19 0.60
N ARG A 159 -21.52 5.19 0.36
CA ARG A 159 -20.89 4.25 -0.58
C ARG A 159 -21.04 2.80 -0.13
N MET A 160 -20.85 2.53 1.16
CA MET A 160 -20.92 1.17 1.69
C MET A 160 -22.34 0.61 1.67
N GLU A 161 -23.35 1.45 1.84
CA GLU A 161 -24.74 1.02 1.68
C GLU A 161 -25.07 0.63 0.23
N VAL A 162 -24.40 1.23 -0.77
CA VAL A 162 -24.51 0.82 -2.18
C VAL A 162 -23.89 -0.55 -2.41
N PHE A 163 -22.77 -0.83 -1.74
CA PHE A 163 -22.06 -2.12 -1.83
C PHE A 163 -22.29 -2.94 -0.56
N SER A 164 -23.52 -3.42 -0.38
CA SER A 164 -23.97 -4.06 0.87
C SER A 164 -23.18 -5.29 1.31
N GLU A 165 -22.41 -5.91 0.41
CA GLU A 165 -21.49 -6.99 0.76
C GLU A 165 -20.22 -6.49 1.46
N HIS A 166 -19.79 -5.27 1.20
CA HIS A 166 -18.53 -4.79 1.74
C HIS A 166 -18.65 -4.59 3.26
N PRO A 167 -17.75 -5.19 4.07
CA PRO A 167 -17.82 -5.09 5.52
C PRO A 167 -17.70 -3.64 5.97
N LEU A 168 -18.34 -3.30 7.10
CA LEU A 168 -18.25 -1.97 7.71
C LEU A 168 -16.79 -1.62 8.03
N VAL A 169 -16.31 -0.46 7.58
CA VAL A 169 -14.97 0.06 7.88
C VAL A 169 -15.13 1.42 8.53
N LYS A 170 -14.83 1.48 9.83
CA LYS A 170 -14.77 2.74 10.56
C LYS A 170 -13.38 3.35 10.42
N ILE A 171 -13.30 4.57 9.92
CA ILE A 171 -12.03 5.34 9.95
C ILE A 171 -11.88 5.96 11.34
N ILE A 172 -10.71 5.79 11.93
CA ILE A 172 -10.38 6.40 13.23
C ILE A 172 -9.37 7.49 12.99
N ILE A 173 -9.80 8.75 13.08
CA ILE A 173 -8.88 9.88 13.04
C ILE A 173 -8.42 10.13 14.49
N PRO A 174 -7.12 9.94 14.80
CA PRO A 174 -6.62 10.14 16.16
C PRO A 174 -6.72 11.62 16.54
N LEU A 175 -7.38 11.89 17.67
CA LEU A 175 -7.49 13.24 18.26
C LEU A 175 -6.21 13.65 19.02
N LYS A 176 -5.31 12.70 19.29
CA LYS A 176 -4.01 12.93 19.92
C LYS A 176 -2.91 12.44 18.98
N ILE A 177 -2.61 13.24 17.97
CA ILE A 177 -1.44 12.97 17.15
C ILE A 177 -0.26 13.71 17.75
N GLU A 178 0.64 12.97 18.36
CA GLU A 178 2.00 13.45 18.50
C GLU A 178 2.67 13.17 17.14
N ASN A 179 3.00 14.22 16.39
CA ASN A 179 3.98 14.24 15.29
C ASN A 179 3.50 14.18 13.83
N VAL A 180 2.58 13.29 13.38
CA VAL A 180 2.18 13.18 11.94
C VAL A 180 0.70 12.88 11.71
N PHE A 181 0.00 13.71 10.93
CA PHE A 181 -1.34 13.40 10.43
C PHE A 181 -1.26 12.76 9.05
N TYR A 182 -1.90 11.61 8.86
CA TYR A 182 -2.01 10.95 7.56
C TYR A 182 -3.32 11.32 6.89
N SER A 183 -3.25 11.85 5.66
CA SER A 183 -4.46 12.15 4.91
C SER A 183 -5.23 10.86 4.60
N PRO A 184 -6.57 10.83 4.76
CA PRO A 184 -7.36 9.65 4.43
C PRO A 184 -7.32 9.36 2.93
N PRO A 185 -7.54 8.11 2.52
CA PRO A 185 -7.67 7.78 1.11
C PRO A 185 -8.83 8.53 0.45
N PRO A 186 -8.69 9.02 -0.79
CA PRO A 186 -9.81 9.63 -1.50
C PRO A 186 -10.92 8.60 -1.76
N LEU A 187 -12.16 8.95 -1.40
CA LEU A 187 -13.32 8.08 -1.59
C LEU A 187 -13.58 7.78 -3.09
N SER A 188 -13.20 8.70 -3.98
CA SER A 188 -13.28 8.52 -5.44
C SER A 188 -12.27 7.51 -6.00
N ASN A 189 -11.23 7.17 -5.22
CA ASN A 189 -10.27 6.11 -5.55
C ASN A 189 -10.68 4.76 -4.93
N LEU A 190 -11.64 4.73 -4.00
CA LEU A 190 -12.10 3.50 -3.37
C LEU A 190 -13.18 2.81 -4.21
N ILE A 191 -12.94 1.53 -4.49
CA ILE A 191 -13.91 0.61 -5.09
C ILE A 191 -14.14 -0.56 -4.13
N PHE A 192 -15.38 -1.03 -4.05
CA PHE A 192 -15.79 -2.05 -3.07
C PHE A 192 -16.01 -3.43 -3.70
N GLU A 193 -15.72 -3.54 -5.00
CA GLU A 193 -15.69 -4.79 -5.74
C GLU A 193 -14.64 -4.75 -6.87
N PRO A 194 -14.10 -5.91 -7.29
CA PRO A 194 -13.26 -6.02 -8.48
C PRO A 194 -14.00 -5.62 -9.74
N VAL A 195 -13.31 -4.89 -10.61
CA VAL A 195 -13.89 -4.32 -11.85
C VAL A 195 -13.02 -4.67 -13.04
N THR A 196 -13.58 -4.75 -14.24
CA THR A 196 -12.75 -5.01 -15.43
C THR A 196 -12.07 -3.75 -15.95
N VAL A 197 -11.00 -3.93 -16.73
CA VAL A 197 -10.40 -2.86 -17.55
C VAL A 197 -11.45 -2.14 -18.40
N TRP A 198 -12.38 -2.89 -19.01
CA TRP A 198 -13.46 -2.29 -19.82
C TRP A 198 -14.34 -1.34 -19.00
N MET A 199 -14.74 -1.72 -17.78
CA MET A 199 -15.54 -0.85 -16.91
C MET A 199 -14.79 0.42 -16.55
N ARG A 200 -13.51 0.32 -16.21
CA ARG A 200 -12.65 1.48 -15.93
C ARG A 200 -12.56 2.40 -17.14
N ASP A 201 -12.37 1.84 -18.33
CA ASP A 201 -12.25 2.62 -19.57
C ASP A 201 -13.60 3.22 -20.02
N ASN A 202 -14.71 2.70 -19.49
CA ASN A 202 -16.08 3.18 -19.71
C ASN A 202 -16.70 3.74 -18.42
N ALA A 203 -15.90 4.40 -17.56
CA ALA A 203 -16.30 4.83 -16.23
C ALA A 203 -17.60 5.65 -16.18
N TYR A 204 -17.88 6.46 -17.22
CA TYR A 204 -19.14 7.22 -17.36
C TYR A 204 -20.40 6.33 -17.42
N GLY A 205 -20.26 5.07 -17.82
CA GLY A 205 -21.34 4.09 -17.76
C GLY A 205 -21.46 3.37 -16.40
N CYS A 206 -20.50 3.56 -15.51
CA CYS A 206 -20.32 2.83 -14.26
C CYS A 206 -20.14 3.80 -13.07
N GLU A 207 -20.90 4.90 -13.04
CA GLU A 207 -20.73 6.01 -12.08
C GLU A 207 -20.90 5.58 -10.61
N HIS A 208 -21.71 4.56 -10.35
CA HIS A 208 -21.84 3.94 -9.04
C HIS A 208 -20.57 3.19 -8.58
N VAL A 209 -19.68 2.82 -9.49
CA VAL A 209 -18.37 2.23 -9.16
C VAL A 209 -17.31 3.33 -9.12
N PHE A 210 -17.23 4.13 -10.18
CA PHE A 210 -16.22 5.17 -10.35
C PHE A 210 -16.84 6.54 -10.13
N VAL A 211 -16.76 7.01 -8.89
CA VAL A 211 -17.34 8.29 -8.50
C VAL A 211 -16.37 9.43 -8.79
N SER A 212 -16.89 10.57 -9.25
CA SER A 212 -16.11 11.79 -9.42
C SER A 212 -15.59 12.31 -8.08
N LYS A 213 -14.39 12.87 -8.12
CA LYS A 213 -13.81 13.58 -6.96
C LYS A 213 -14.50 14.93 -6.81
N SER A 214 -14.68 15.36 -5.56
CA SER A 214 -15.09 16.75 -5.28
C SER A 214 -14.00 17.74 -5.68
N ASP A 215 -14.41 18.98 -5.96
CA ASP A 215 -13.51 20.14 -6.00
C ASP A 215 -13.20 20.68 -4.58
N ASP A 216 -13.94 20.23 -3.57
CA ASP A 216 -13.71 20.61 -2.18
C ASP A 216 -12.40 20.02 -1.64
N VAL A 217 -11.56 20.93 -1.15
CA VAL A 217 -10.32 20.60 -0.47
C VAL A 217 -10.61 20.33 1.01
N GLY A 218 -10.26 19.14 1.49
CA GLY A 218 -10.35 18.73 2.89
C GLY A 218 -8.99 18.63 3.57
N PHE A 219 -8.84 17.60 4.42
CA PHE A 219 -7.63 17.33 5.22
C PHE A 219 -6.32 17.59 4.47
N ASN A 220 -5.46 18.44 5.05
CA ASN A 220 -4.13 18.78 4.53
C ASN A 220 -4.07 19.18 3.06
N GLY A 221 -5.12 19.78 2.49
CA GLY A 221 -5.08 20.20 1.09
C GLY A 221 -5.36 19.06 0.09
N THR A 222 -5.90 17.93 0.56
CA THR A 222 -6.31 16.80 -0.29
C THR A 222 -7.78 16.93 -0.70
N THR A 223 -8.22 16.20 -1.73
CA THR A 223 -9.63 16.12 -2.14
C THR A 223 -10.19 14.73 -1.81
N PRO A 224 -10.48 14.44 -0.52
CA PRO A 224 -10.85 13.11 -0.09
C PRO A 224 -12.33 12.78 -0.38
N PHE A 225 -13.14 13.81 -0.62
CA PHE A 225 -14.59 13.74 -0.72
C PHE A 225 -15.09 13.37 -2.13
N LEU A 226 -16.34 12.95 -2.16
CA LEU A 226 -17.12 12.73 -3.37
C LEU A 226 -17.74 14.03 -3.86
N ASP A 227 -17.94 14.11 -5.17
CA ASP A 227 -18.73 15.17 -5.79
C ASP A 227 -20.16 15.19 -5.19
N SER A 228 -20.65 16.38 -4.82
CA SER A 228 -22.01 16.54 -4.27
C SER A 228 -23.08 16.15 -5.28
N GLU A 229 -22.86 16.41 -6.58
CA GLU A 229 -23.85 16.06 -7.62
C GLU A 229 -24.10 14.55 -7.67
N TYR A 230 -23.06 13.75 -7.39
CA TYR A 230 -23.19 12.29 -7.30
C TYR A 230 -24.11 11.90 -6.13
N LEU A 231 -23.94 12.49 -4.96
CA LEU A 231 -24.75 12.17 -3.77
C LEU A 231 -26.21 12.58 -3.96
N ASP A 232 -26.45 13.78 -4.50
CA ASP A 232 -27.80 14.28 -4.76
C ASP A 232 -28.53 13.41 -5.80
N SER A 233 -27.79 12.86 -6.77
CA SER A 233 -28.36 11.97 -7.79
C SER A 233 -28.88 10.63 -7.22
N MET A 234 -28.38 10.20 -6.06
CA MET A 234 -28.79 8.96 -5.39
C MET A 234 -30.15 9.07 -4.71
N GLU A 235 -30.70 10.27 -4.49
CA GLU A 235 -32.00 10.43 -3.82
C GLU A 235 -33.18 9.96 -4.66
N ALA A 236 -33.01 9.84 -5.99
CA ALA A 236 -34.03 9.30 -6.86
C ALA A 236 -33.98 7.76 -6.89
N TYR A 237 -35.06 7.09 -6.47
CA TYR A 237 -35.19 5.62 -6.44
C TYR A 237 -34.77 4.93 -7.75
N GLU A 238 -35.06 5.54 -8.91
CA GLU A 238 -34.73 4.97 -10.23
C GLU A 238 -33.24 5.10 -10.59
N LYS A 239 -32.48 5.89 -9.83
CA LYS A 239 -31.05 6.15 -10.03
C LYS A 239 -30.18 5.59 -8.91
N ASP A 240 -30.77 5.21 -7.78
CA ASP A 240 -30.05 4.62 -6.64
C ASP A 240 -29.48 3.24 -7.01
N PRO A 241 -28.15 3.06 -6.99
CA PRO A 241 -27.51 1.81 -7.38
C PRO A 241 -27.89 0.60 -6.52
N LYS A 242 -28.38 0.80 -5.29
CA LYS A 242 -28.87 -0.29 -4.42
C LYS A 242 -29.96 -1.13 -5.09
N TRP A 243 -30.72 -0.52 -6.00
CA TRP A 243 -31.83 -1.16 -6.69
C TRP A 243 -31.46 -1.67 -8.08
N PHE A 244 -30.22 -1.54 -8.53
CA PHE A 244 -29.81 -1.97 -9.89
C PHE A 244 -30.04 -3.46 -10.15
N HIS A 245 -29.85 -4.32 -9.14
CA HIS A 245 -30.15 -5.75 -9.24
C HIS A 245 -31.64 -6.04 -9.43
N THR A 246 -32.53 -5.19 -8.89
CA THR A 246 -33.99 -5.34 -9.09
C THR A 246 -34.43 -5.02 -10.52
N PHE A 247 -33.59 -4.31 -11.29
CA PHE A 247 -33.87 -3.98 -12.69
C PHE A 247 -33.36 -5.03 -13.68
N GLU A 248 -32.55 -6.02 -13.28
CA GLU A 248 -32.16 -7.14 -14.15
C GLU A 248 -33.37 -7.98 -14.63
N ALA A 249 -34.51 -7.90 -13.93
CA ALA A 249 -35.75 -8.58 -14.27
C ALA A 249 -36.67 -7.81 -15.24
N ASN A 250 -36.32 -6.58 -15.62
CA ASN A 250 -37.19 -5.72 -16.44
C ASN A 250 -36.57 -5.42 -17.81
N GLU A 251 -37.03 -6.13 -18.85
CA GLU A 251 -36.54 -6.03 -20.23
C GLU A 251 -36.61 -4.60 -20.84
N ASN A 252 -37.37 -3.69 -20.21
CA ASN A 252 -37.63 -2.33 -20.70
C ASN A 252 -36.83 -1.21 -19.99
N ARG A 253 -35.97 -1.51 -19.01
CA ARG A 253 -35.17 -0.48 -18.28
C ARG A 253 -33.67 -0.64 -18.53
N LYS A 254 -32.96 0.50 -18.53
CA LYS A 254 -31.52 0.62 -18.86
C LYS A 254 -30.70 -0.43 -18.09
N PHE A 255 -30.01 -1.29 -18.83
CA PHE A 255 -29.14 -2.34 -18.32
C PHE A 255 -28.14 -1.83 -17.28
N TYR A 256 -28.08 -2.51 -16.13
CA TYR A 256 -26.96 -2.39 -15.20
C TYR A 256 -25.66 -2.65 -15.96
N LYS A 257 -24.79 -1.63 -16.02
CA LYS A 257 -23.46 -1.72 -16.64
C LYS A 257 -22.44 -2.08 -15.57
N GLY A 258 -22.42 -3.35 -15.18
CA GLY A 258 -21.44 -3.90 -14.24
C GLY A 258 -21.09 -5.35 -14.58
N MET A 259 -20.21 -5.95 -13.79
CA MET A 259 -19.97 -7.39 -13.90
C MET A 259 -21.18 -8.13 -13.35
N LYS A 260 -21.65 -9.17 -14.06
CA LYS A 260 -22.72 -10.01 -13.53
C LYS A 260 -22.18 -10.83 -12.35
N ARG A 261 -22.69 -10.56 -11.15
CA ARG A 261 -22.33 -11.27 -9.91
C ARG A 261 -23.50 -12.12 -9.43
N ILE A 262 -23.21 -13.09 -8.58
CA ILE A 262 -24.26 -13.75 -7.79
C ILE A 262 -24.87 -12.69 -6.86
N ASP A 263 -26.20 -12.66 -6.74
CA ASP A 263 -26.87 -11.79 -5.79
C ASP A 263 -26.66 -12.32 -4.36
N TYR A 264 -26.14 -11.47 -3.49
CA TYR A 264 -25.83 -11.76 -2.10
C TYR A 264 -26.65 -10.91 -1.12
N GLN A 265 -27.66 -10.16 -1.57
CA GLN A 265 -28.48 -9.33 -0.68
C GLN A 265 -29.16 -10.15 0.44
N GLN A 266 -29.59 -11.37 0.14
CA GLN A 266 -30.22 -12.26 1.11
C GLN A 266 -29.22 -13.07 1.95
N ASP A 267 -27.96 -13.16 1.52
CA ASP A 267 -26.90 -13.93 2.16
C ASP A 267 -25.55 -13.21 2.06
N PRO A 268 -25.34 -12.13 2.85
CA PRO A 268 -24.09 -11.37 2.80
C PRO A 268 -22.90 -12.27 3.14
N ARG A 269 -21.85 -12.24 2.30
CA ARG A 269 -20.67 -13.09 2.48
C ARG A 269 -19.77 -12.68 3.64
N PHE A 270 -19.85 -11.41 4.06
CA PHE A 270 -18.94 -10.81 5.02
C PHE A 270 -19.73 -10.18 6.17
N HIS A 271 -19.38 -10.54 7.41
CA HIS A 271 -20.05 -10.06 8.63
C HIS A 271 -19.09 -9.40 9.63
N CYS A 272 -17.85 -9.13 9.19
CA CYS A 272 -16.84 -8.52 10.03
C CYS A 272 -16.98 -7.00 10.01
N ASN A 273 -16.82 -6.37 11.16
CA ASN A 273 -16.61 -4.93 11.26
C ASN A 273 -15.11 -4.66 11.43
N LEU A 274 -14.63 -3.63 10.75
CA LEU A 274 -13.22 -3.29 10.62
C LEU A 274 -12.98 -1.84 11.03
N GLU A 275 -11.75 -1.55 11.41
CA GLU A 275 -11.29 -0.20 11.72
C GLU A 275 -10.02 0.11 10.93
N LEU A 276 -9.96 1.29 10.32
CA LEU A 276 -8.73 1.81 9.73
C LEU A 276 -8.13 2.83 10.71
N LYS A 277 -6.94 2.51 11.25
CA LYS A 277 -6.24 3.33 12.24
C LYS A 277 -4.88 3.77 11.70
N PRO A 278 -4.48 5.04 11.90
CA PRO A 278 -3.13 5.44 11.57
C PRO A 278 -2.15 5.04 12.68
N GLU A 279 -0.95 4.68 12.28
CA GLU A 279 0.16 4.32 13.16
C GLU A 279 1.39 5.17 12.80
N PHE A 280 2.12 5.64 13.81
CA PHE A 280 3.34 6.42 13.58
C PHE A 280 4.37 5.56 12.83
N GLY A 281 4.94 6.09 11.75
CA GLY A 281 5.85 5.35 10.87
C GLY A 281 5.21 4.30 9.96
N ARG A 282 3.89 4.10 10.02
CA ARG A 282 3.19 3.01 9.29
C ARG A 282 1.97 3.44 8.50
N GLY A 283 1.61 4.73 8.53
CA GLY A 283 0.41 5.21 7.84
C GLY A 283 -0.85 4.51 8.33
N TRP A 284 -1.77 4.21 7.43
CA TRP A 284 -3.04 3.54 7.75
C TRP A 284 -2.88 2.02 7.84
N VAL A 285 -3.45 1.43 8.90
CA VAL A 285 -3.47 -0.01 9.18
C VAL A 285 -4.90 -0.47 9.40
N LEU A 286 -5.30 -1.52 8.67
CA LEU A 286 -6.60 -2.16 8.82
C LEU A 286 -6.57 -3.18 9.97
N ARG A 287 -7.53 -3.06 10.89
CA ARG A 287 -7.68 -3.93 12.06
C ARG A 287 -9.12 -4.44 12.17
N ALA A 288 -9.31 -5.55 12.88
CA ALA A 288 -10.64 -6.00 13.25
C ALA A 288 -11.21 -5.12 14.37
N SER A 289 -12.50 -4.80 14.32
CA SER A 289 -13.15 -4.01 15.39
C SER A 289 -13.62 -4.89 16.55
N HIS A 290 -13.63 -6.21 16.37
CA HIS A 290 -14.10 -7.21 17.33
C HIS A 290 -13.34 -8.52 17.13
N VAL A 291 -13.60 -9.49 18.00
CA VAL A 291 -13.05 -10.84 17.85
C VAL A 291 -13.55 -11.47 16.56
N ILE A 292 -12.63 -11.96 15.72
CA ILE A 292 -12.95 -12.71 14.50
C ILE A 292 -12.42 -14.14 14.68
N PRO A 293 -13.31 -15.15 14.73
CA PRO A 293 -12.89 -16.55 14.81
C PRO A 293 -12.05 -16.96 13.60
N LYS A 294 -11.18 -17.94 13.79
CA LYS A 294 -10.45 -18.61 12.72
C LYS A 294 -11.39 -19.15 11.61
N GLU A 295 -10.91 -19.16 10.36
CA GLU A 295 -11.62 -19.61 9.16
C GLU A 295 -12.83 -18.74 8.75
N THR A 296 -12.88 -17.50 9.22
CA THR A 296 -13.94 -16.53 8.88
C THR A 296 -13.54 -15.72 7.64
N PRO A 297 -14.38 -15.65 6.59
CA PRO A 297 -14.21 -14.70 5.49
C PRO A 297 -14.34 -13.26 6.01
N ILE A 298 -13.34 -12.43 5.73
CA ILE A 298 -13.27 -11.06 6.26
C ILE A 298 -13.74 -10.06 5.21
N MET A 299 -13.07 -10.03 4.05
CA MET A 299 -13.38 -9.10 2.98
C MET A 299 -12.78 -9.55 1.65
N MET A 300 -13.35 -9.07 0.56
CA MET A 300 -12.79 -9.24 -0.78
C MET A 300 -11.70 -8.19 -1.04
N MET A 301 -10.67 -8.56 -1.81
CA MET A 301 -9.71 -7.62 -2.40
C MET A 301 -10.25 -7.09 -3.73
N ALA A 302 -10.33 -5.77 -3.86
CA ALA A 302 -10.77 -5.07 -5.05
C ALA A 302 -9.65 -4.29 -5.72
N GLY A 303 -9.81 -4.13 -7.03
CA GLY A 303 -8.86 -3.54 -7.96
C GLY A 303 -9.38 -3.67 -9.38
N VAL A 304 -8.64 -3.14 -10.34
CA VAL A 304 -8.96 -3.33 -11.75
C VAL A 304 -8.37 -4.66 -12.22
N ILE A 305 -9.22 -5.61 -12.63
CA ILE A 305 -8.83 -6.88 -13.20
C ILE A 305 -8.26 -6.64 -14.61
N GLY A 306 -6.95 -6.83 -14.75
CA GLY A 306 -6.20 -6.64 -15.99
C GLY A 306 -5.22 -7.79 -16.25
N PRO A 307 -4.61 -7.84 -17.45
CA PRO A 307 -3.63 -8.87 -17.78
C PRO A 307 -2.37 -8.70 -16.90
N TRP A 308 -1.75 -9.83 -16.51
CA TRP A 308 -0.56 -9.82 -15.66
C TRP A 308 0.61 -9.01 -16.24
N LYS A 309 0.66 -8.85 -17.58
CA LYS A 309 1.69 -8.04 -18.27
C LYS A 309 1.76 -6.62 -17.73
N CYS A 310 0.62 -6.03 -17.35
CA CYS A 310 0.61 -4.68 -16.75
C CYS A 310 1.39 -4.63 -15.43
N ALA A 311 1.38 -5.70 -14.63
CA ALA A 311 2.17 -5.80 -13.40
C ALA A 311 3.67 -5.86 -13.72
N HIS A 312 4.07 -6.68 -14.71
CA HIS A 312 5.46 -6.80 -15.12
C HIS A 312 5.99 -5.53 -15.75
N ASP A 313 5.23 -4.89 -16.64
CA ASP A 313 5.57 -3.60 -17.22
C ASP A 313 5.71 -2.55 -16.11
N SER A 314 4.81 -2.55 -15.11
CA SER A 314 4.93 -1.64 -13.97
C SER A 314 6.18 -1.91 -13.12
N LEU A 315 6.66 -3.15 -13.02
CA LEU A 315 7.93 -3.44 -12.36
C LEU A 315 9.09 -2.84 -13.14
N ILE A 316 9.11 -2.98 -14.47
CA ILE A 316 10.19 -2.47 -15.32
C ILE A 316 10.20 -0.93 -15.30
N TRP A 317 9.03 -0.30 -15.46
CA TRP A 317 8.92 1.15 -15.64
C TRP A 317 8.81 1.94 -14.35
N SER A 318 8.19 1.38 -13.31
CA SER A 318 7.91 2.08 -12.05
C SER A 318 8.64 1.49 -10.84
N GLY A 319 9.32 0.36 -11.00
CA GLY A 319 10.10 -0.30 -9.94
C GLY A 319 9.29 -1.17 -9.00
N GLU A 320 10.03 -1.93 -8.17
CA GLU A 320 9.54 -2.93 -7.22
C GLU A 320 8.54 -2.34 -6.25
N ARG A 321 8.84 -1.14 -5.74
CA ARG A 321 7.99 -0.46 -4.75
C ARG A 321 6.56 -0.29 -5.23
N ILE A 322 6.40 0.13 -6.48
CA ILE A 322 5.10 0.36 -7.09
C ILE A 322 4.45 -0.97 -7.46
N ALA A 323 5.21 -1.84 -8.11
CA ALA A 323 4.72 -3.12 -8.58
C ALA A 323 4.23 -4.00 -7.41
N PHE A 324 5.02 -4.12 -6.35
CA PHE A 324 4.75 -5.02 -5.22
C PHE A 324 3.66 -4.48 -4.28
N SER A 325 3.49 -3.16 -4.19
CA SER A 325 2.41 -2.55 -3.40
C SER A 325 1.06 -2.51 -4.12
N SER A 326 1.06 -2.66 -5.46
CA SER A 326 -0.14 -2.40 -6.26
C SER A 326 -0.76 -3.64 -6.89
N PHE A 327 0.05 -4.62 -7.30
CA PHE A 327 -0.47 -5.74 -8.08
C PHE A 327 -0.60 -7.01 -7.26
N ILE A 328 -1.78 -7.64 -7.32
CA ILE A 328 -2.03 -8.97 -6.74
C ILE A 328 -2.34 -9.94 -7.87
N GLU A 329 -1.65 -11.07 -7.92
CA GLU A 329 -1.92 -12.11 -8.91
C GLU A 329 -3.30 -12.74 -8.68
N ILE A 330 -4.03 -13.07 -9.75
CA ILE A 330 -5.20 -13.96 -9.69
C ILE A 330 -4.78 -15.31 -10.28
N PRO A 331 -4.38 -16.30 -9.44
CA PRO A 331 -3.77 -17.53 -9.90
C PRO A 331 -4.60 -18.29 -10.94
N GLY A 332 -3.93 -18.85 -11.94
CA GLY A 332 -4.56 -19.70 -12.97
C GLY A 332 -5.35 -18.93 -14.04
N THR A 333 -5.43 -17.60 -13.97
CA THR A 333 -6.25 -16.80 -14.92
C THR A 333 -5.43 -16.00 -15.95
N GLY A 334 -4.13 -15.80 -15.70
CA GLY A 334 -3.32 -14.85 -16.47
C GLY A 334 -3.68 -13.38 -16.21
N MET A 335 -4.47 -13.11 -15.16
CA MET A 335 -4.89 -11.78 -14.76
C MET A 335 -4.33 -11.41 -13.38
N CYS A 336 -4.36 -10.12 -13.07
CA CYS A 336 -4.01 -9.56 -11.78
C CYS A 336 -4.99 -8.44 -11.40
N LEU A 337 -5.09 -8.12 -10.12
CA LEU A 337 -5.68 -6.87 -9.65
C LEU A 337 -4.64 -5.75 -9.75
N ASP A 338 -4.92 -4.73 -10.55
CA ASP A 338 -4.21 -3.44 -10.56
C ASP A 338 -4.87 -2.50 -9.52
N ARG A 339 -4.15 -2.23 -8.43
CA ARG A 339 -4.60 -1.37 -7.32
C ARG A 339 -3.83 -0.05 -7.26
N ARG A 340 -3.29 0.42 -8.39
CA ARG A 340 -2.56 1.70 -8.46
C ARG A 340 -3.48 2.90 -8.35
N ARG A 341 -4.56 2.93 -9.12
CA ARG A 341 -5.51 4.06 -9.11
C ARG A 341 -6.75 3.78 -8.27
N TYR A 342 -7.35 2.61 -8.48
CA TYR A 342 -8.58 2.19 -7.80
C TYR A 342 -8.28 0.97 -6.93
N HIS A 343 -8.64 1.04 -5.66
CA HIS A 343 -8.33 0.02 -4.66
C HIS A 343 -9.38 0.00 -3.55
N ASP A 344 -9.24 -0.91 -2.59
CA ASP A 344 -10.07 -0.97 -1.38
C ASP A 344 -9.21 -0.88 -0.11
N PHE A 345 -9.87 -1.11 1.02
CA PHE A 345 -9.18 -1.11 2.31
C PHE A 345 -8.19 -2.27 2.51
N THR A 346 -8.22 -3.32 1.68
CA THR A 346 -7.21 -4.40 1.76
C THR A 346 -5.80 -3.91 1.42
N LYS A 347 -5.68 -2.76 0.74
CA LYS A 347 -4.39 -2.11 0.48
C LYS A 347 -3.67 -1.69 1.78
N TYR A 348 -4.41 -1.53 2.88
CA TYR A 348 -3.90 -1.15 4.20
C TYR A 348 -3.73 -2.34 5.16
N ILE A 349 -3.72 -3.56 4.63
CA ILE A 349 -3.31 -4.74 5.39
C ILE A 349 -1.78 -4.84 5.33
N PRO A 350 -1.07 -4.83 6.47
CA PRO A 350 0.39 -4.97 6.51
C PRO A 350 0.87 -6.38 6.12
N HIS A 351 2.15 -6.44 5.74
CA HIS A 351 2.87 -7.70 5.62
C HIS A 351 3.20 -8.30 7.00
N SER A 352 3.08 -9.62 7.13
CA SER A 352 3.70 -10.39 8.21
C SER A 352 4.29 -11.70 7.70
N CYS A 353 5.44 -12.10 8.24
CA CYS A 353 6.02 -13.44 8.02
C CYS A 353 5.29 -14.54 8.80
N ALA A 354 4.49 -14.17 9.80
CA ALA A 354 3.58 -15.04 10.54
C ALA A 354 2.17 -14.42 10.54
N PRO A 355 1.49 -14.44 9.38
CA PRO A 355 0.28 -13.65 9.20
C PRO A 355 -0.91 -14.20 9.99
N THR A 356 -1.78 -13.29 10.44
CA THR A 356 -3.07 -13.64 11.06
C THR A 356 -4.13 -14.02 10.03
N CYS A 357 -3.93 -13.63 8.77
CA CYS A 357 -4.86 -13.85 7.67
C CYS A 357 -4.18 -14.47 6.44
N SER A 358 -5.00 -15.00 5.55
CA SER A 358 -4.58 -15.50 4.23
C SER A 358 -5.65 -15.15 3.19
N VAL A 359 -5.41 -15.54 1.93
CA VAL A 359 -6.29 -15.26 0.80
C VAL A 359 -6.72 -16.55 0.12
N ARG A 360 -8.02 -16.65 -0.20
CA ARG A 360 -8.64 -17.75 -0.97
C ARG A 360 -9.25 -17.24 -2.26
N LEU A 361 -9.35 -18.14 -3.24
CA LEU A 361 -10.16 -17.95 -4.42
C LEU A 361 -11.62 -18.28 -4.10
N VAL A 362 -12.55 -17.40 -4.43
CA VAL A 362 -13.99 -17.58 -4.21
C VAL A 362 -14.76 -17.38 -5.51
N ASN A 363 -15.71 -18.26 -5.78
CA ASN A 363 -16.62 -18.12 -6.91
C ASN A 363 -17.73 -17.13 -6.58
N SER A 364 -17.81 -16.06 -7.37
CA SER A 364 -18.83 -15.03 -7.24
C SER A 364 -19.62 -14.75 -8.52
N GLY A 365 -19.64 -15.73 -9.44
CA GLY A 365 -20.34 -15.64 -10.71
C GLY A 365 -19.53 -14.98 -11.83
N ASN A 366 -18.39 -14.38 -11.49
CA ASN A 366 -17.49 -13.72 -12.43
C ASN A 366 -16.58 -14.71 -13.18
N LYS A 367 -16.04 -14.25 -14.32
CA LYS A 367 -15.02 -15.00 -15.09
C LYS A 367 -13.73 -15.26 -14.29
N CYS A 368 -13.34 -14.31 -13.45
CA CYS A 368 -12.22 -14.45 -12.53
C CYS A 368 -12.78 -14.69 -11.12
N PRO A 369 -12.22 -15.63 -10.35
CA PRO A 369 -12.59 -15.79 -8.95
C PRO A 369 -12.19 -14.53 -8.16
N ASP A 370 -12.99 -14.21 -7.14
CA ASP A 370 -12.66 -13.17 -6.18
C ASP A 370 -11.51 -13.63 -5.29
N LEU A 371 -10.65 -12.68 -4.91
CA LEU A 371 -9.62 -12.87 -3.90
C LEU A 371 -10.21 -12.45 -2.55
N VAL A 372 -10.40 -13.40 -1.63
CA VAL A 372 -11.02 -13.14 -0.33
C VAL A 372 -10.03 -13.34 0.80
N VAL A 373 -9.83 -12.29 1.60
CA VAL A 373 -9.09 -12.32 2.87
C VAL A 373 -9.91 -13.08 3.90
N TYR A 374 -9.25 -13.99 4.63
CA TYR A 374 -9.87 -14.74 5.73
C TYR A 374 -8.90 -14.94 6.89
N SER A 375 -9.45 -15.18 8.09
CA SER A 375 -8.66 -15.41 9.29
C SER A 375 -8.01 -16.81 9.30
N LEU A 376 -6.69 -16.86 9.48
CA LEU A 376 -5.93 -18.11 9.70
C LEU A 376 -5.94 -18.56 11.16
N THR A 377 -6.06 -17.59 12.06
CA THR A 377 -6.10 -17.74 13.52
C THR A 377 -7.23 -16.89 14.07
N ASP A 378 -7.58 -17.07 15.34
CA ASP A 378 -8.48 -16.12 16.00
C ASP A 378 -7.82 -14.73 16.04
N ILE A 379 -8.55 -13.69 15.62
CA ILE A 379 -8.12 -12.30 15.69
C ILE A 379 -8.78 -11.71 16.93
N ASN A 380 -7.99 -11.31 17.92
CA ASN A 380 -8.48 -10.89 19.22
C ASN A 380 -7.43 -10.02 19.94
N ALA A 381 -7.64 -9.72 21.23
CA ALA A 381 -6.73 -8.88 22.00
C ALA A 381 -5.28 -9.41 22.07
N SER A 382 -5.05 -10.74 21.96
CA SER A 382 -3.69 -11.32 22.03
C SER A 382 -2.81 -10.98 20.82
N ASN A 383 -3.41 -10.61 19.69
CA ASN A 383 -2.71 -10.12 18.50
C ASN A 383 -3.16 -8.70 18.15
N GLU A 384 -3.65 -7.96 19.14
CA GLU A 384 -4.11 -6.57 19.00
C GLU A 384 -5.13 -6.35 17.88
N PHE A 385 -5.93 -7.37 17.58
CA PHE A 385 -6.90 -7.36 16.49
C PHE A 385 -6.27 -7.13 15.10
N LEU A 386 -4.98 -7.46 14.93
CA LEU A 386 -4.23 -7.20 13.71
C LEU A 386 -4.68 -8.12 12.56
N ILE A 387 -4.96 -7.52 11.41
CA ILE A 387 -5.14 -8.22 10.13
C ILE A 387 -3.81 -8.10 9.37
N SER A 388 -3.18 -9.20 9.00
CA SER A 388 -1.91 -9.20 8.27
C SER A 388 -1.84 -10.37 7.30
N ILE A 389 -1.11 -10.23 6.18
CA ILE A 389 -0.92 -11.29 5.18
C ILE A 389 0.54 -11.44 4.74
N ASP A 390 0.93 -12.63 4.29
CA ASP A 390 2.24 -12.85 3.67
C ASP A 390 2.22 -12.45 2.18
N TYR A 391 2.39 -11.16 1.89
CA TYR A 391 2.55 -10.66 0.53
C TYR A 391 3.71 -11.30 -0.24
N TYR A 392 4.80 -11.65 0.45
CA TYR A 392 6.07 -12.05 -0.15
C TYR A 392 6.27 -13.57 -0.20
N GLN A 393 5.24 -14.37 0.11
CA GLN A 393 5.35 -15.83 0.13
C GLN A 393 5.86 -16.41 -1.20
N GLY A 394 5.47 -15.81 -2.34
CA GLY A 394 5.88 -16.23 -3.68
C GLY A 394 7.40 -16.17 -3.91
N PHE A 395 8.10 -15.30 -3.18
CA PHE A 395 9.56 -15.14 -3.28
C PHE A 395 10.35 -16.05 -2.34
N ARG A 396 9.71 -16.67 -1.35
CA ARG A 396 10.36 -17.43 -0.27
C ARG A 396 11.34 -18.49 -0.79
N LYS A 397 10.90 -19.31 -1.76
CA LYS A 397 11.74 -20.39 -2.33
C LYS A 397 12.99 -19.83 -3.02
N TYR A 398 12.86 -18.69 -3.69
CA TYR A 398 13.95 -18.03 -4.36
C TYR A 398 14.97 -17.46 -3.37
N VAL A 399 14.52 -16.70 -2.38
CA VAL A 399 15.39 -16.11 -1.34
C VAL A 399 16.16 -17.20 -0.61
N ASN A 400 15.49 -18.29 -0.22
CA ASN A 400 16.13 -19.43 0.43
C ASN A 400 17.22 -20.07 -0.43
N ARG A 401 17.00 -20.21 -1.75
CA ARG A 401 17.99 -20.75 -2.69
C ARG A 401 19.19 -19.81 -2.87
N TYR A 402 18.96 -18.50 -2.86
CA TYR A 402 20.05 -17.53 -2.95
C TYR A 402 21.00 -17.68 -1.75
N PHE A 403 20.47 -17.69 -0.54
CA PHE A 403 21.29 -17.80 0.68
C PHE A 403 21.79 -19.21 0.99
N SER A 404 21.25 -20.26 0.35
CA SER A 404 21.87 -21.58 0.45
C SER A 404 23.23 -21.63 -0.25
N THR A 405 23.45 -20.77 -1.25
CA THR A 405 24.68 -20.68 -2.05
C THR A 405 25.56 -19.48 -1.69
N ASN A 406 24.97 -18.41 -1.15
CA ASN A 406 25.67 -17.19 -0.74
C ASN A 406 25.55 -16.99 0.78
N ARG A 407 26.21 -17.86 1.56
CA ARG A 407 26.25 -17.73 3.03
C ARG A 407 27.29 -16.69 3.43
N HIS A 408 26.96 -15.84 4.39
CA HIS A 408 27.85 -14.81 4.92
C HIS A 408 27.95 -14.95 6.44
N PRO A 409 29.15 -14.88 7.03
CA PRO A 409 29.34 -15.05 8.48
C PRO A 409 28.55 -14.03 9.30
N ASP A 410 28.46 -12.80 8.82
CA ASP A 410 27.81 -11.69 9.53
C ASP A 410 26.29 -11.60 9.27
N GLY A 411 25.74 -12.51 8.45
CA GLY A 411 24.31 -12.62 8.20
C GLY A 411 23.83 -12.12 6.83
N LYS A 412 22.54 -12.37 6.56
CA LYS A 412 21.92 -12.19 5.23
C LYS A 412 21.91 -10.75 4.73
N ILE A 413 21.61 -9.80 5.62
CA ILE A 413 21.46 -8.38 5.26
C ILE A 413 22.82 -7.77 4.92
N PHE A 414 23.84 -8.00 5.75
CA PHE A 414 25.20 -7.48 5.53
C PHE A 414 25.76 -7.95 4.20
N HIS A 415 25.58 -9.24 3.86
CA HIS A 415 25.91 -9.77 2.55
C HIS A 415 25.32 -8.94 1.40
N LEU A 416 24.05 -8.57 1.49
CA LEU A 416 23.38 -7.81 0.44
C LEU A 416 23.88 -6.36 0.38
N TYR A 417 24.13 -5.73 1.53
CA TYR A 417 24.71 -4.38 1.59
C TYR A 417 26.13 -4.32 1.01
N GLU A 418 27.01 -5.24 1.39
CA GLU A 418 28.39 -5.28 0.92
C GLU A 418 28.49 -5.53 -0.58
N ASN A 419 27.59 -6.38 -1.10
CA ASN A 419 27.48 -6.65 -2.53
C ASN A 419 26.63 -5.62 -3.29
N LYS A 420 26.12 -4.58 -2.61
CA LYS A 420 25.30 -3.50 -3.20
C LYS A 420 24.11 -4.00 -4.03
N ILE A 421 23.43 -5.03 -3.52
CA ILE A 421 22.29 -5.67 -4.17
C ILE A 421 21.00 -5.04 -3.62
N ASP A 422 20.08 -4.65 -4.51
CA ASP A 422 18.77 -4.15 -4.09
C ASP A 422 17.92 -5.30 -3.50
N PHE A 423 17.18 -5.02 -2.44
CA PHE A 423 16.35 -6.03 -1.77
C PHE A 423 15.18 -5.43 -1.01
N VAL A 424 14.27 -6.28 -0.53
CA VAL A 424 13.21 -5.87 0.39
C VAL A 424 13.49 -6.42 1.78
N HIS A 425 13.69 -5.51 2.74
CA HIS A 425 13.86 -5.81 4.16
C HIS A 425 12.49 -5.92 4.83
N CYS A 426 12.26 -7.01 5.55
CA CYS A 426 11.07 -7.21 6.37
C CYS A 426 11.14 -6.37 7.64
N GLN A 427 10.12 -5.56 7.91
CA GLN A 427 9.94 -4.80 9.16
C GLN A 427 8.67 -5.26 9.91
N CYS A 428 8.22 -6.49 9.67
CA CYS A 428 7.14 -7.07 10.46
C CYS A 428 7.57 -7.24 11.93
N LEU A 429 6.63 -7.09 12.85
CA LEU A 429 6.86 -7.16 14.30
C LEU A 429 7.06 -8.59 14.84
N GLU A 430 7.31 -9.56 13.96
CA GLU A 430 7.41 -10.99 14.29
C GLU A 430 8.86 -11.40 14.52
N GLU A 431 9.47 -11.04 15.64
CA GLU A 431 10.91 -11.21 15.89
C GLU A 431 11.43 -12.63 15.58
N GLU A 432 10.76 -13.67 16.08
CA GLU A 432 11.22 -15.06 15.93
C GLU A 432 10.97 -15.67 14.56
N LYS A 433 9.91 -15.22 13.85
CA LYS A 433 9.45 -15.82 12.59
C LYS A 433 9.76 -14.95 11.37
N CYS A 434 10.30 -13.75 11.59
CA CYS A 434 10.68 -12.82 10.54
C CYS A 434 11.71 -13.47 9.61
N ARG A 435 11.47 -13.37 8.31
CA ARG A 435 12.42 -13.87 7.29
C ARG A 435 13.59 -12.92 7.06
N THR A 436 13.49 -11.69 7.57
CA THR A 436 14.45 -10.59 7.44
C THR A 436 14.59 -10.09 6.00
N VAL A 437 14.82 -10.96 5.02
CA VAL A 437 14.88 -10.63 3.59
C VAL A 437 13.68 -11.26 2.87
N LEU A 438 12.90 -10.44 2.17
CA LEU A 438 11.65 -10.86 1.50
C LEU A 438 11.79 -11.04 -0.01
N TYR A 439 12.65 -10.23 -0.62
CA TYR A 439 12.95 -10.23 -2.04
C TYR A 439 14.40 -9.81 -2.25
N ILE A 440 15.03 -10.29 -3.33
CA ILE A 440 16.38 -9.92 -3.76
C ILE A 440 16.27 -9.62 -5.25
N ASP A 441 16.93 -8.55 -5.70
CA ASP A 441 16.96 -8.14 -7.10
C ASP A 441 17.21 -9.33 -8.03
N LYS A 442 16.41 -9.36 -9.10
CA LYS A 442 16.37 -10.39 -10.14
C LYS A 442 17.12 -9.98 -11.40
N SER A 443 17.68 -8.78 -11.44
CA SER A 443 18.47 -8.28 -12.56
C SER A 443 19.71 -9.13 -12.80
N LEU A 444 20.02 -9.37 -14.07
CA LEU A 444 21.30 -9.95 -14.50
C LEU A 444 22.49 -9.02 -14.13
N LYS A 445 22.22 -7.74 -13.88
CA LYS A 445 23.19 -6.70 -13.49
C LYS A 445 23.06 -6.30 -12.01
N ALA A 446 22.41 -7.12 -11.17
CA ALA A 446 22.12 -6.78 -9.77
C ALA A 446 23.37 -6.39 -8.94
N ARG A 447 24.52 -7.01 -9.24
CA ARG A 447 25.80 -6.80 -8.55
C ARG A 447 26.65 -5.67 -9.15
N ASP A 448 26.23 -5.07 -10.26
CA ASP A 448 26.97 -3.99 -10.89
C ASP A 448 26.60 -2.64 -10.26
N PRO A 449 27.49 -2.01 -9.47
CA PRO A 449 27.20 -0.74 -8.81
C PRO A 449 27.21 0.45 -9.77
N SER A 450 27.68 0.27 -11.02
CA SER A 450 27.67 1.34 -12.03
C SER A 450 26.32 1.48 -12.74
N VAL A 451 25.47 0.46 -12.64
CA VAL A 451 24.20 0.36 -13.34
C VAL A 451 23.08 0.96 -12.48
N GLY A 452 22.38 1.95 -13.03
CA GLY A 452 21.23 2.59 -12.37
C GLY A 452 20.00 1.69 -12.29
N LYS A 453 19.02 2.08 -11.47
CA LYS A 453 17.83 1.26 -11.20
C LYS A 453 17.07 0.86 -12.47
N LYS A 454 16.86 1.83 -13.37
CA LYS A 454 16.13 1.62 -14.63
C LYS A 454 16.77 0.52 -15.49
N GLU A 455 18.08 0.58 -15.69
CA GLU A 455 18.79 -0.42 -16.50
C GLU A 455 18.80 -1.80 -15.82
N LYS A 456 18.90 -1.88 -14.48
CA LYS A 456 18.76 -3.15 -13.76
C LYS A 456 17.40 -3.79 -14.06
N LEU A 457 16.33 -3.01 -13.99
CA LEU A 457 14.94 -3.47 -14.20
C LEU A 457 14.63 -3.79 -15.67
N GLU A 458 15.30 -3.16 -16.63
CA GLU A 458 15.21 -3.53 -18.05
C GLU A 458 15.95 -4.85 -18.36
N ASN A 459 16.88 -5.27 -17.49
CA ASN A 459 17.69 -6.48 -17.64
C ASN A 459 17.37 -7.55 -16.58
N LEU A 460 16.08 -7.74 -16.26
CA LEU A 460 15.61 -8.84 -15.41
C LEU A 460 15.95 -10.20 -16.01
N ASP A 461 16.14 -11.22 -15.15
CA ASP A 461 16.23 -12.62 -15.59
C ASP A 461 15.05 -12.96 -16.54
N PRO A 462 15.30 -13.41 -17.78
CA PRO A 462 14.23 -13.72 -18.74
C PRO A 462 13.23 -14.78 -18.27
N LYS A 463 13.57 -15.57 -17.25
CA LYS A 463 12.68 -16.56 -16.62
C LYS A 463 11.81 -15.97 -15.52
N PHE A 464 12.05 -14.71 -15.13
CA PHE A 464 11.32 -14.04 -14.08
C PHE A 464 10.16 -13.21 -14.66
N GLU A 465 8.95 -13.71 -14.44
CA GLU A 465 7.72 -13.01 -14.78
C GLU A 465 7.04 -12.52 -13.49
N PHE A 466 6.92 -11.20 -13.34
CA PHE A 466 6.18 -10.63 -12.22
C PHE A 466 4.70 -10.51 -12.59
N ARG A 467 3.88 -11.42 -12.03
CA ARG A 467 2.43 -11.51 -12.32
C ARG A 467 1.56 -10.80 -11.27
N GLY A 468 2.18 -10.03 -10.37
CA GLY A 468 1.59 -9.54 -9.13
C GLY A 468 2.06 -10.35 -7.91
N MET A 469 1.76 -9.86 -6.70
CA MET A 469 2.08 -10.58 -5.46
C MET A 469 1.20 -11.83 -5.36
N SER A 470 1.82 -12.99 -5.23
CA SER A 470 1.12 -14.28 -5.11
C SER A 470 0.71 -14.52 -3.66
N VAL A 471 -0.49 -14.08 -3.26
CA VAL A 471 -0.98 -14.14 -1.86
C VAL A 471 -1.92 -15.32 -1.55
N VAL A 472 -2.37 -16.05 -2.56
CA VAL A 472 -3.25 -17.22 -2.39
C VAL A 472 -2.44 -18.45 -1.99
N THR A 473 -2.81 -19.10 -0.90
CA THR A 473 -2.11 -20.31 -0.41
C THR A 473 -2.52 -21.59 -1.13
N ASP A 474 -3.80 -21.77 -1.43
CA ASP A 474 -4.32 -22.91 -2.20
C ASP A 474 -4.88 -22.43 -3.54
N THR A 475 -4.07 -22.57 -4.59
CA THR A 475 -4.42 -22.13 -5.95
C THR A 475 -5.27 -23.15 -6.71
N LYS A 476 -5.45 -24.36 -6.18
CA LYS A 476 -6.18 -25.44 -6.86
C LYS A 476 -7.66 -25.45 -6.51
N LYS A 477 -8.06 -24.71 -5.47
CA LYS A 477 -9.40 -24.75 -4.92
C LYS A 477 -10.08 -23.39 -5.03
N ILE A 478 -11.27 -23.40 -5.61
CA ILE A 478 -12.19 -22.26 -5.61
C ILE A 478 -13.30 -22.59 -4.62
N TRP A 479 -13.49 -21.70 -3.64
CA TRP A 479 -14.49 -21.86 -2.59
C TRP A 479 -15.79 -21.14 -2.95
N LYS A 480 -16.84 -21.41 -2.18
CA LYS A 480 -18.02 -20.55 -2.09
C LYS A 480 -18.15 -20.04 -0.66
N ILE A 481 -18.86 -18.94 -0.48
CA ILE A 481 -19.25 -18.45 0.83
C ILE A 481 -20.77 -18.49 0.90
N GLN A 482 -21.29 -19.06 1.99
CA GLN A 482 -22.71 -19.09 2.31
C GLN A 482 -22.84 -18.78 3.80
N LYS A 483 -23.72 -17.85 4.17
CA LYS A 483 -23.95 -17.43 5.57
C LYS A 483 -22.67 -17.13 6.34
N GLY A 484 -21.77 -16.38 5.70
CA GLY A 484 -20.48 -16.00 6.27
C GLY A 484 -19.50 -17.15 6.51
N VAL A 485 -19.71 -18.34 5.94
CA VAL A 485 -18.79 -19.47 6.07
C VAL A 485 -18.33 -20.02 4.73
N PHE A 486 -17.10 -20.51 4.67
CA PHE A 486 -16.59 -21.19 3.49
C PHE A 486 -17.25 -22.56 3.32
N VAL A 487 -17.84 -22.78 2.15
CA VAL A 487 -18.40 -24.06 1.72
C VAL A 487 -17.68 -24.58 0.49
N LYS A 488 -17.69 -25.90 0.32
CA LYS A 488 -17.05 -26.59 -0.81
C LYS A 488 -17.89 -26.49 -2.09
#